data_AF-A0A5M9GQ34-F1
#
_entry.id   AF-A0A5M9GQ34-F1
#
_cell.length_a   1.000
_cell.length_b   1.000
_cell.length_c   1.000
_cell.angle_alpha   90.00
_cell.angle_beta   90.00
_cell.angle_gamma   90.00
#
_symmetry.space_group_name_H-M   'P 1'
#
loop_
_entity.id
_entity.type
_entity.pdbx_description
1 polymer ?
#
loop_
_entity_poly.entity_id
_entity_poly.type
_entity_poly.pdbx_seq_one_letter_code
_entity_poly.pdbx_strand_id
1 'polypeptide(L)'
;MWFISAIAPVLIVGGIVVFVIKRLEHKYKHGKLGKKKSNEAQILLDSLIPIGMFIGCMIGLIFGMFFPDFSLLSVSLGTGIGYLFGYFAYKIYSKTANNFS
;
A
#
# COMPACT_ATOMS: atom_id res chain seq x y z
N MET A 1 -14.11 -5.21 27.93
CA MET A 1 -12.72 -5.45 27.48
C MET A 1 -12.60 -5.95 26.03
N TRP A 2 -13.63 -6.54 25.42
CA TRP A 2 -13.55 -7.06 24.03
C TRP A 2 -13.57 -5.97 22.93
N PHE A 3 -14.33 -4.89 23.13
CA PHE A 3 -14.46 -3.79 22.15
C PHE A 3 -13.16 -3.03 21.86
N ILE A 4 -12.30 -2.85 22.87
CA ILE A 4 -11.02 -2.15 22.69
C ILE A 4 -10.08 -2.96 21.78
N SER A 5 -10.11 -4.29 21.93
CA SER A 5 -9.33 -5.23 21.11
C SER A 5 -9.78 -5.25 19.65
N ALA A 6 -11.06 -4.95 19.38
CA ALA A 6 -11.61 -4.87 18.02
C ALA A 6 -11.37 -3.50 17.36
N ILE A 7 -11.41 -2.41 18.14
CA ILE A 7 -11.30 -1.03 17.62
C ILE A 7 -9.83 -0.62 17.38
N ALA A 8 -8.90 -1.05 18.23
CA ALA A 8 -7.48 -0.74 18.10
C ALA A 8 -6.90 -1.08 16.70
N PRO A 9 -7.09 -2.28 16.13
CA PRO A 9 -6.56 -2.59 14.81
C PRO A 9 -7.19 -1.75 13.70
N VAL A 10 -8.49 -1.42 13.78
CA VAL A 10 -9.16 -0.54 12.80
C VAL A 10 -8.55 0.86 12.80
N LEU A 11 -8.27 1.43 13.97
CA LEU A 11 -7.62 2.74 14.09
C LEU A 11 -6.19 2.75 13.55
N ILE A 12 -5.45 1.66 13.78
CA ILE A 12 -4.09 1.50 13.24
C ILE A 12 -4.14 1.44 11.71
N VAL A 13 -5.04 0.65 11.11
CA VAL A 13 -5.24 0.62 9.65
C VAL A 13 -5.62 1.98 9.10
N GLY A 14 -6.63 2.61 9.72
CA GLY A 14 -7.12 3.92 9.29
C GLY A 14 -6.00 4.97 9.31
N GLY A 15 -5.18 4.99 10.36
CA GLY A 15 -4.02 5.86 10.47
C GLY A 15 -2.98 5.58 9.38
N ILE A 16 -2.69 4.32 9.10
CA ILE A 16 -1.75 3.89 8.06
C ILE A 16 -2.23 4.34 6.67
N VAL A 17 -3.51 4.12 6.33
CA VAL A 17 -4.09 4.51 5.04
C VAL A 17 -4.08 6.04 4.86
N VAL A 18 -4.53 6.79 5.87
CA VAL A 18 -4.54 8.26 5.84
C VAL A 18 -3.12 8.81 5.69
N PHE A 19 -2.14 8.21 6.39
CA PHE A 19 -0.73 8.59 6.27
C PHE A 19 -0.23 8.42 4.84
N VAL A 20 -0.56 7.32 4.16
CA VAL A 20 -0.14 7.10 2.78
C VAL A 20 -0.78 8.08 1.83
N ILE A 21 -2.09 8.30 1.92
CA ILE A 21 -2.82 9.21 1.04
C ILE A 21 -2.29 10.63 1.21
N LYS A 22 -2.11 11.13 2.44
CA LYS A 22 -1.51 12.44 2.69
C LYS A 22 -0.08 12.54 2.17
N ARG A 23 0.73 11.48 2.36
CA ARG A 23 2.12 11.44 1.89
C ARG A 23 2.20 11.43 0.35
N LEU A 24 1.25 10.75 -0.30
CA LEU A 24 1.07 10.74 -1.74
C LEU A 24 0.66 12.12 -2.24
N GLU A 25 -0.42 12.69 -1.71
CA GLU A 25 -0.97 13.97 -2.12
C GLU A 25 0.05 15.10 -1.97
N HIS A 26 0.74 15.15 -0.83
CA HIS A 26 1.78 16.14 -0.56
C HIS A 26 2.91 16.05 -1.60
N LYS A 27 3.29 14.85 -2.04
CA LYS A 27 4.38 14.67 -3.02
C LYS A 27 3.92 14.75 -4.46
N TYR A 28 2.64 14.49 -4.73
CA TYR A 28 1.99 14.70 -6.02
C TYR A 28 1.88 16.20 -6.30
N LYS A 29 1.41 16.98 -5.33
CA LYS A 29 1.33 18.46 -5.40
C LYS A 29 2.71 19.15 -5.47
N HIS A 30 3.75 18.54 -4.88
CA HIS A 30 5.12 19.07 -4.93
C HIS A 30 5.97 18.56 -6.12
N GLY A 31 5.37 17.94 -7.14
CA GLY A 31 6.05 17.65 -8.42
C GLY A 31 7.22 16.65 -8.37
N LYS A 32 7.42 15.92 -7.26
CA LYS A 32 8.50 14.91 -7.12
C LYS A 32 8.09 13.49 -7.53
N LEU A 33 6.83 13.31 -7.94
CA LEU A 33 6.38 12.09 -8.61
C LEU A 33 6.73 12.23 -10.09
N GLY A 34 7.97 11.88 -10.42
CA GLY A 34 8.50 11.92 -11.78
C GLY A 34 7.67 11.01 -12.68
N LYS A 35 6.80 11.61 -13.49
CA LYS A 35 6.23 10.95 -14.67
C LYS A 35 7.41 10.54 -15.57
N LYS A 36 7.56 9.24 -15.80
CA LYS A 36 8.54 8.71 -16.75
C LYS A 36 8.20 9.15 -18.17
N LYS A 37 9.21 9.34 -19.03
CA LYS A 37 9.03 9.77 -20.43
C LYS A 37 8.45 8.69 -21.38
N SER A 38 8.40 7.41 -20.98
CA SER A 38 7.83 6.31 -21.80
C SER A 38 6.59 5.66 -21.15
N ASN A 39 5.55 5.43 -21.97
CA ASN A 39 4.27 4.85 -21.55
C ASN A 39 4.41 3.47 -20.93
N GLU A 40 5.30 2.64 -21.46
CA GLU A 40 5.43 1.23 -21.06
C GLU A 40 6.00 1.07 -19.64
N ALA A 41 6.98 1.90 -19.28
CA ALA A 41 7.53 1.88 -17.94
C ALA A 41 6.62 2.55 -16.91
N GLN A 42 5.76 3.50 -17.34
CA GLN A 42 4.69 4.01 -16.49
C GLN A 42 3.64 2.94 -16.23
N ILE A 43 3.27 2.11 -17.22
CA ILE A 43 2.33 0.99 -17.05
C ILE A 43 2.87 -0.05 -16.05
N LEU A 44 4.16 -0.42 -16.14
CA LEU A 44 4.77 -1.34 -15.19
C LEU A 44 4.86 -0.76 -13.77
N LEU A 45 5.15 0.54 -13.66
CA LEU A 45 5.13 1.24 -12.38
C LEU A 45 3.72 1.32 -11.81
N ASP A 46 2.72 1.73 -12.59
CA ASP A 46 1.33 1.80 -12.15
C ASP A 46 0.78 0.44 -11.70
N SER A 47 1.30 -0.66 -12.25
CA SER A 47 0.97 -2.03 -11.84
C SER A 47 1.58 -2.45 -10.49
N LEU A 48 2.69 -1.83 -10.06
CA LEU A 48 3.36 -2.18 -8.79
C LEU A 48 2.48 -1.90 -7.55
N ILE A 49 1.63 -0.88 -7.63
CA ILE A 49 0.70 -0.51 -6.56
C ILE A 49 -0.39 -1.60 -6.37
N PRO A 50 -1.17 -2.00 -7.40
CA PRO A 50 -2.13 -3.09 -7.28
C PRO A 50 -1.46 -4.43 -6.99
N ILE A 51 -0.25 -4.71 -7.49
CA ILE A 51 0.53 -5.91 -7.10
C ILE A 51 0.81 -5.93 -5.60
N GLY A 52 1.24 -4.79 -5.03
CA GLY A 52 1.46 -4.67 -3.59
C GLY A 52 0.18 -4.92 -2.78
N MET A 53 -0.96 -4.35 -3.21
CA MET A 53 -2.27 -4.62 -2.60
C MET A 53 -2.66 -6.10 -2.68
N PHE A 54 -2.38 -6.76 -3.80
CA PHE A 54 -2.73 -8.16 -4.04
C PHE A 54 -1.94 -9.09 -3.12
N ILE A 55 -0.62 -8.89 -3.03
CA ILE A 55 0.26 -9.66 -2.12
C ILE A 55 -0.15 -9.42 -0.67
N GLY A 56 -0.41 -8.16 -0.30
CA GLY A 56 -0.88 -7.82 1.04
C GLY A 56 -2.22 -8.47 1.39
N CYS A 57 -3.17 -8.50 0.45
CA CYS A 57 -4.45 -9.18 0.60
C CYS A 57 -4.26 -10.69 0.82
N MET A 58 -3.40 -11.34 0.02
CA MET A 58 -3.12 -12.78 0.17
C MET A 58 -2.53 -13.12 1.53
N ILE A 59 -1.58 -12.31 2.03
CA ILE A 59 -1.02 -12.47 3.38
C ILE A 59 -2.12 -12.27 4.43
N GLY A 60 -2.98 -11.25 4.25
CA GLY A 60 -4.11 -11.00 5.13
C GLY A 60 -5.14 -12.14 5.16
N LEU A 61 -5.37 -12.82 4.04
CA LEU A 61 -6.23 -14.00 3.95
C LEU A 61 -5.63 -15.20 4.66
N ILE A 62 -4.33 -15.46 4.47
CA ILE A 62 -3.62 -16.56 5.16
C ILE A 62 -3.70 -16.36 6.67
N PHE A 63 -3.44 -15.14 7.16
CA PHE A 63 -3.60 -14.81 8.59
C PHE A 63 -5.06 -14.88 9.06
N GLY A 64 -6.01 -14.50 8.22
CA GLY A 64 -7.45 -14.61 8.50
C GLY A 64 -7.94 -16.05 8.65
N MET A 65 -7.27 -17.03 8.04
CA MET A 65 -7.59 -18.45 8.23
C MET A 65 -7.22 -18.97 9.62
N PHE A 66 -6.19 -18.42 10.27
CA PHE A 66 -5.81 -18.79 11.64
C PHE A 66 -6.69 -18.13 12.70
N PHE A 67 -7.26 -16.97 12.39
CA PHE A 67 -8.09 -16.18 13.31
C PHE A 67 -9.37 -15.69 12.59
N PRO A 68 -10.38 -16.57 12.41
CA PRO A 68 -11.56 -16.29 11.58
C PRO A 68 -12.36 -15.07 12.05
N ASP A 69 -12.45 -14.83 13.36
CA ASP A 69 -13.14 -13.65 13.93
C ASP A 69 -12.52 -12.31 13.49
N PHE A 70 -11.23 -12.32 13.12
CA PHE A 70 -10.48 -11.16 12.66
C PHE A 70 -10.18 -11.21 11.16
N SER A 71 -10.81 -12.11 10.40
CA SER A 71 -10.50 -12.34 8.99
C SER A 71 -10.67 -11.07 8.13
N LEU A 72 -11.79 -10.35 8.29
CA LEU A 72 -12.01 -9.07 7.60
C LEU A 72 -10.97 -8.00 7.97
N LEU A 73 -10.59 -7.95 9.24
CA LEU A 73 -9.58 -7.02 9.75
C LEU A 73 -8.19 -7.36 9.22
N SER A 74 -7.84 -8.64 9.18
CA SER A 74 -6.57 -9.16 8.69
C SER A 74 -6.40 -8.91 7.20
N VAL A 75 -7.45 -9.14 6.40
CA VAL A 75 -7.46 -8.82 4.97
C VAL A 75 -7.33 -7.32 4.75
N SER A 76 -8.10 -6.50 5.46
CA SER A 76 -8.02 -5.04 5.36
C SER A 76 -6.64 -4.49 5.78
N LEU A 77 -6.04 -5.04 6.85
CA LEU A 77 -4.68 -4.73 7.30
C LEU A 77 -3.66 -5.13 6.24
N GLY A 78 -3.75 -6.36 5.76
CA GLY A 78 -2.87 -6.92 4.75
C GLY A 78 -2.89 -6.09 3.48
N THR A 79 -4.07 -5.78 2.94
CA THR A 79 -4.22 -4.92 1.76
C THR A 79 -3.69 -3.51 2.01
N GLY A 80 -3.94 -2.91 3.18
CA GLY A 80 -3.43 -1.58 3.53
C GLY A 80 -1.90 -1.52 3.61
N ILE A 81 -1.27 -2.51 4.25
CA ILE A 81 0.20 -2.64 4.34
C ILE A 81 0.78 -2.96 2.96
N GLY A 82 0.14 -3.83 2.19
CA GLY A 82 0.51 -4.16 0.82
C GLY A 82 0.48 -2.94 -0.10
N TYR A 83 -0.53 -2.07 0.05
CA TYR A 83 -0.60 -0.79 -0.64
C TYR A 83 0.59 0.13 -0.30
N LEU A 84 0.99 0.21 0.98
CA LEU A 84 2.20 0.96 1.38
C LEU A 84 3.46 0.44 0.69
N PHE A 85 3.61 -0.87 0.69
CA PHE A 85 4.80 -1.52 0.16
C PHE A 85 4.87 -1.39 -1.36
N GLY A 86 3.73 -1.58 -2.05
CA GLY A 86 3.58 -1.33 -3.48
C GLY A 86 3.90 0.12 -3.85
N TYR A 87 3.47 1.08 -3.02
CA TYR A 87 3.83 2.49 -3.19
C TYR A 87 5.33 2.75 -2.99
N PHE A 88 5.96 2.15 -1.97
CA PHE A 88 7.39 2.35 -1.74
C PHE A 88 8.23 1.72 -2.86
N ALA A 89 7.83 0.55 -3.34
CA ALA A 89 8.41 -0.10 -4.51
C ALA A 89 8.25 0.78 -5.76
N TYR A 90 7.04 1.28 -6.04
CA TYR A 90 6.79 2.25 -7.13
C TYR A 90 7.78 3.43 -7.05
N LYS A 91 7.95 4.00 -5.85
CA LYS A 91 8.81 5.17 -5.64
C LYS A 91 10.30 4.85 -5.86
N ILE A 92 10.79 3.73 -5.34
CA ILE A 92 12.19 3.31 -5.52
C ILE A 92 12.45 3.02 -7.00
N TYR A 93 11.60 2.21 -7.64
CA TYR A 93 11.76 1.85 -9.04
C TYR A 93 11.61 3.07 -9.97
N SER A 94 10.70 4.00 -9.65
CA SER A 94 10.57 5.26 -10.39
C SER A 94 11.83 6.12 -10.26
N LYS A 95 12.44 6.21 -9.07
CA LYS A 95 13.69 6.96 -8.87
C LYS A 95 14.87 6.29 -9.56
N THR A 96 15.08 4.99 -9.34
CA THR A 96 16.19 4.22 -9.93
C THR A 96 16.12 4.23 -11.45
N ALA A 97 14.93 4.05 -12.03
CA ALA A 97 14.80 3.98 -13.48
C ALA A 97 14.82 5.35 -14.20
N ASN A 98 14.85 6.47 -13.46
CA ASN A 98 15.20 7.80 -13.99
C ASN A 98 16.71 8.10 -13.90
N ASN A 99 17.50 7.30 -13.15
CA ASN A 99 18.96 7.45 -13.05
C ASN A 99 19.73 6.65 -14.12
N PHE A 100 19.02 5.89 -14.97
CA PHE A 100 19.58 5.18 -16.11
C PHE A 100 19.39 5.93 -17.44
N SER A 101 19.10 7.24 -17.39
CA SER A 101 19.01 8.11 -18.57
C SER A 101 20.10 9.17 -18.56
#